data_AF-A0A398CGZ1-F1
#
_entry.id   AF-A0A398CGZ1-F1
#
_cell.length_a   1.000
_cell.length_b   1.000
_cell.length_c   1.000
_cell.angle_alpha   90.00
_cell.angle_beta   90.00
_cell.angle_gamma   90.00
#
_symmetry.space_group_name_H-M   'P 1'
#
loop_
_entity.id
_entity.type
_entity.pdbx_description
1 polymer ?
#
loop_
_entity_poly.entity_id
_entity_poly.type
_entity_poly.pdbx_seq_one_letter_code
_entity_poly.pdbx_strand_id
1 'polypeptide(L)'
;MEENLDPQFETAHTNWMEKQRKSARGERRRRLSLPKGGNYAELQFLARIWWPAFGQFDNLHPEYEVRDFKDGYRYLDFALLLGGLHICIEIDPYGTHKRDIDRWKYNDNLIRHDHLVLDDWRILRFSLDHIQRHPRLCQQLLQQAIGKWGMAPSTPLR
;
A
#
# COMPACT_ATOMS: atom_id res chain seq x y z
N MET A 1 -22.77 8.32 -5.51
CA MET A 1 -23.23 7.00 -5.03
C MET A 1 -22.48 6.75 -3.74
N GLU A 2 -23.15 6.89 -2.61
CA GLU A 2 -22.60 6.39 -1.34
C GLU A 2 -22.60 4.87 -1.46
N GLU A 3 -21.42 4.30 -1.67
CA GLU A 3 -21.21 2.88 -1.49
C GLU A 3 -21.46 2.58 -0.02
N ASN A 4 -22.52 1.82 0.26
CA ASN A 4 -22.81 1.36 1.61
C ASN A 4 -21.71 0.35 1.97
N LEU A 5 -20.67 0.83 2.65
CA LEU A 5 -19.55 0.02 3.09
C LEU A 5 -20.03 -0.94 4.19
N ASP A 6 -19.36 -2.08 4.31
CA ASP A 6 -19.63 -3.04 5.38
C ASP A 6 -19.45 -2.34 6.75
N PRO A 7 -20.47 -2.32 7.65
CA PRO A 7 -20.33 -1.69 8.96
C PRO A 7 -19.17 -2.26 9.79
N GLN A 8 -18.82 -3.54 9.58
CA GLN A 8 -17.67 -4.16 10.23
C GLN A 8 -16.35 -3.58 9.70
N PHE A 9 -16.28 -3.31 8.39
CA PHE A 9 -15.13 -2.63 7.77
C PHE A 9 -14.94 -1.24 8.37
N GLU A 10 -15.98 -0.43 8.48
CA GLU A 10 -15.86 0.94 8.98
C GLU A 10 -15.32 0.98 10.41
N THR A 11 -15.85 0.10 11.26
CA THR A 11 -15.41 -0.04 12.65
C THR A 11 -13.96 -0.51 12.73
N ALA A 12 -13.61 -1.57 11.99
CA ALA A 12 -12.26 -2.12 11.96
C ALA A 12 -11.25 -1.12 11.40
N HIS A 13 -11.60 -0.41 10.32
CA HIS A 13 -10.78 0.61 9.69
C HIS A 13 -10.51 1.79 10.63
N THR A 14 -11.55 2.26 11.34
CA THR A 14 -11.41 3.35 12.32
C THR A 14 -10.44 2.98 13.43
N ASN A 15 -10.61 1.79 14.03
CA ASN A 15 -9.74 1.29 15.09
C ASN A 15 -8.29 1.08 14.60
N TRP A 16 -8.14 0.51 13.40
CA TRP A 16 -6.83 0.31 12.78
C TRP A 16 -6.12 1.64 12.52
N MET A 17 -6.79 2.63 11.93
CA MET A 17 -6.19 3.95 11.67
C MET A 17 -5.80 4.67 12.97
N GLU A 18 -6.60 4.54 14.02
CA GLU A 18 -6.24 5.09 15.33
C GLU A 18 -4.97 4.44 15.90
N LYS A 19 -4.87 3.10 15.83
CA LYS A 19 -3.66 2.36 16.23
C LYS A 19 -2.45 2.81 15.42
N GLN A 20 -2.59 2.97 14.10
CA GLN A 20 -1.50 3.43 13.22
C GLN A 20 -1.04 4.84 13.62
N ARG A 21 -1.97 5.80 13.82
CA ARG A 21 -1.65 7.17 14.26
C ARG A 21 -0.94 7.22 15.62
N LYS A 22 -1.38 6.41 16.59
CA LYS A 22 -0.78 6.32 17.92
C LYS A 22 0.65 5.76 17.89
N SER A 23 0.89 4.78 17.01
CA SER A 23 2.21 4.16 16.84
C SER A 23 3.20 5.01 16.02
N ALA A 24 2.68 5.83 15.09
CA ALA A 24 3.50 6.64 14.20
C ALA A 24 4.16 7.83 14.90
N ARG A 25 5.31 8.27 14.37
CA ARG A 25 6.04 9.47 14.79
C ARG A 25 6.38 10.34 13.58
N GLY A 26 6.83 11.56 13.84
CA GLY A 26 7.32 12.48 12.80
C GLY A 26 6.36 12.68 11.64
N GLU A 27 6.91 12.66 10.43
CA GLU A 27 6.19 12.93 9.19
C GLU A 27 5.14 11.87 8.87
N ARG A 28 5.39 10.58 9.18
CA ARG A 28 4.36 9.53 9.05
C ARG A 28 3.12 9.85 9.87
N ARG A 29 3.27 10.28 11.12
CA ARG A 29 2.13 10.66 11.97
C ARG A 29 1.38 11.85 11.39
N ARG A 30 2.12 12.84 10.85
CA ARG A 30 1.52 14.00 10.17
C ARG A 30 0.65 13.56 9.01
N ARG A 31 1.16 12.71 8.11
CA ARG A 31 0.44 12.15 6.95
C ARG A 31 -0.85 11.44 7.35
N LEU A 32 -0.78 10.52 8.31
CA LEU A 32 -1.94 9.77 8.81
C LEU A 32 -2.99 10.63 9.53
N SER A 33 -2.62 11.85 9.96
CA SER A 33 -3.51 12.79 10.64
C SER A 33 -4.13 13.81 9.70
N LEU A 34 -3.72 13.86 8.43
CA LEU A 34 -4.35 14.73 7.46
C LEU A 34 -5.80 14.29 7.23
N PRO A 35 -6.74 15.22 6.97
CA PRO A 35 -8.10 14.87 6.55
C PRO A 35 -8.13 13.99 5.28
N LYS A 36 -7.02 13.98 4.53
CA LYS A 36 -6.75 13.17 3.34
C LYS A 36 -5.81 11.98 3.61
N GLY A 37 -5.60 11.61 4.87
CA GLY A 37 -4.66 10.57 5.34
C GLY A 37 -5.03 9.12 4.98
N GLY A 38 -6.00 8.97 4.07
CA GLY A 38 -6.01 7.93 3.06
C GLY A 38 -6.64 8.54 1.82
N ASN A 39 -5.94 8.57 0.69
CA ASN A 39 -6.53 9.10 -0.54
C ASN A 39 -7.75 8.24 -0.92
N TYR A 40 -8.72 8.77 -1.67
CA TYR A 40 -9.89 8.02 -2.14
C TYR A 40 -9.49 6.65 -2.73
N ALA A 41 -8.35 6.61 -3.43
CA ALA A 41 -7.80 5.40 -4.01
C ALA A 41 -7.40 4.33 -2.97
N GLU A 42 -6.78 4.72 -1.86
CA GLU A 42 -6.41 3.83 -0.76
C GLU A 42 -7.65 3.28 -0.06
N LEU A 43 -8.65 4.13 0.21
CA LEU A 43 -9.91 3.66 0.80
C LEU A 43 -10.62 2.65 -0.11
N GLN A 44 -10.62 2.90 -1.42
CA GLN A 44 -11.17 1.96 -2.41
C GLN A 44 -10.41 0.65 -2.40
N PHE A 45 -9.08 0.67 -2.28
CA PHE A 45 -8.29 -0.56 -2.13
C PHE A 45 -8.68 -1.32 -0.86
N LEU A 46 -8.74 -0.65 0.28
CA LEU A 46 -9.04 -1.29 1.57
C LEU A 46 -10.44 -1.90 1.55
N ALA A 47 -11.44 -1.14 1.11
CA ALA A 47 -12.84 -1.57 1.10
C ALA A 47 -13.14 -2.65 0.06
N ARG A 48 -12.54 -2.57 -1.12
CA ARG A 48 -12.90 -3.45 -2.26
C ARG A 48 -11.96 -4.62 -2.44
N ILE A 49 -10.71 -4.52 -1.98
CA ILE A 49 -9.69 -5.55 -2.22
C ILE A 49 -9.26 -6.19 -0.91
N TRP A 50 -8.72 -5.38 0.01
CA TRP A 50 -8.10 -5.91 1.22
C TRP A 50 -9.12 -6.55 2.17
N TRP A 51 -10.16 -5.80 2.53
CA TRP A 51 -11.18 -6.27 3.48
C TRP A 51 -11.90 -7.52 3.00
N PRO A 52 -12.40 -7.61 1.74
CA PRO A 52 -13.00 -8.84 1.25
C PRO A 52 -12.04 -10.03 1.16
N ALA A 53 -10.72 -9.77 1.01
CA ALA A 53 -9.73 -10.83 0.89
C ALA A 53 -9.27 -11.40 2.25
N PHE A 54 -9.24 -10.59 3.30
CA PHE A 54 -8.61 -10.95 4.59
C PHE A 54 -9.47 -10.71 5.83
N GLY A 55 -10.42 -9.77 5.81
CA GLY A 55 -11.32 -9.48 6.94
C GLY A 55 -10.65 -8.89 8.20
N GLN A 56 -9.39 -8.47 8.10
CA GLN A 56 -8.61 -7.85 9.19
C GLN A 56 -7.50 -6.96 8.61
N PHE A 57 -6.79 -6.16 9.42
CA PHE A 57 -5.69 -5.26 8.99
C PHE A 57 -4.34 -5.52 9.69
N ASP A 58 -4.20 -6.66 10.33
CA ASP A 58 -2.96 -7.15 10.93
C ASP A 58 -1.82 -7.13 9.90
N ASN A 59 -0.66 -6.68 10.37
CA ASN A 59 0.57 -6.53 9.60
C ASN A 59 0.50 -5.58 8.40
N LEU A 60 -0.66 -4.96 8.12
CA LEU A 60 -0.82 -3.91 7.13
C LEU A 60 -0.57 -2.54 7.76
N HIS A 61 0.32 -1.78 7.16
CA HIS A 61 0.71 -0.45 7.62
C HIS A 61 0.52 0.56 6.50
N PRO A 62 -0.37 1.56 6.67
CA PRO A 62 -0.52 2.64 5.71
C PRO A 62 0.61 3.66 5.87
N GLU A 63 0.93 4.38 4.80
CA GLU A 63 1.91 5.48 4.81
C GLU A 63 3.24 5.03 5.44
N TYR A 64 3.70 3.83 5.08
CA TYR A 64 4.84 3.21 5.74
C TYR A 64 6.13 3.91 5.33
N GLU A 65 6.90 4.34 6.32
CA GLU A 65 8.14 5.07 6.11
C GLU A 65 9.29 4.11 5.78
N VAL A 66 9.92 4.33 4.62
CA VAL A 66 11.15 3.66 4.20
C VAL A 66 12.24 4.70 3.99
N ARG A 67 13.49 4.32 4.31
CA ARG A 67 14.65 5.16 4.00
C ARG A 67 15.08 4.91 2.56
N ASP A 68 15.29 5.98 1.80
CA ASP A 68 15.95 5.85 0.51
C ASP A 68 17.47 5.92 0.66
N PHE A 69 18.19 5.42 -0.35
CA PHE A 69 19.66 5.41 -0.39
C PHE A 69 20.29 6.81 -0.53
N LYS A 70 19.49 7.89 -0.53
CA LYS A 70 19.94 9.29 -0.63
C LYS A 70 19.58 10.10 0.63
N ASP A 71 19.43 9.43 1.78
CA ASP A 71 19.05 10.02 3.07
C ASP A 71 17.66 10.70 3.10
N GLY A 72 16.82 10.42 2.10
CA GLY A 72 15.42 10.84 2.04
C GLY A 72 14.48 9.83 2.70
N TYR A 73 13.34 10.32 3.16
CA TYR A 73 12.22 9.48 3.60
C TYR A 73 11.19 9.36 2.49
N ARG A 74 10.74 8.13 2.28
CA ARG A 74 9.69 7.80 1.32
C ARG A 74 8.57 7.07 2.04
N TYR A 75 7.34 7.31 1.60
CA TYR A 75 6.15 6.69 2.18
C TYR A 75 5.51 5.79 1.14
N LEU A 76 5.29 4.53 1.50
CA LEU A 76 4.53 3.55 0.72
C LEU A 76 3.05 3.72 1.02
N ASP A 77 2.17 3.56 0.03
CA ASP A 77 0.72 3.59 0.28
C ASP A 77 0.36 2.53 1.34
N PHE A 78 0.82 1.28 1.14
CA PHE A 78 0.79 0.26 2.17
C PHE A 78 2.06 -0.61 2.20
N ALA A 79 2.47 -0.99 3.41
CA ALA A 79 3.42 -2.06 3.66
C ALA A 79 2.74 -3.23 4.37
N LEU A 80 2.93 -4.43 3.86
CA LEU A 80 2.54 -5.68 4.53
C LEU A 80 3.81 -6.39 5.03
N LEU A 81 3.92 -6.57 6.34
CA LEU A 81 5.13 -7.08 7.01
C LEU A 81 4.85 -8.46 7.62
N LEU A 82 5.33 -9.54 6.98
CA LEU A 82 5.03 -10.92 7.38
C LEU A 82 6.32 -11.69 7.70
N GLY A 83 6.71 -11.75 8.97
CA GLY A 83 7.78 -12.67 9.42
C GLY A 83 9.09 -12.59 8.63
N GLY A 84 9.48 -11.39 8.18
CA GLY A 84 10.67 -11.14 7.35
C GLY A 84 10.38 -10.88 5.86
N LEU A 85 9.15 -11.14 5.40
CA LEU A 85 8.68 -10.74 4.08
C LEU A 85 8.14 -9.31 4.14
N HIS A 86 8.68 -8.43 3.30
CA HIS A 86 8.20 -7.07 3.11
C HIS A 86 7.52 -6.93 1.76
N ILE A 87 6.23 -6.58 1.75
CA ILE A 87 5.47 -6.32 0.53
C ILE A 87 5.05 -4.85 0.50
N CYS A 88 5.45 -4.15 -0.55
CA CYS A 88 5.01 -2.81 -0.90
C CYS A 88 3.77 -2.93 -1.79
N ILE A 89 2.68 -2.28 -1.41
CA ILE A 89 1.46 -2.20 -2.22
C ILE A 89 1.23 -0.73 -2.55
N GLU A 90 1.26 -0.39 -3.83
CA GLU A 90 1.03 0.97 -4.33
C GLU A 90 -0.29 1.04 -5.10
N ILE A 91 -1.05 2.11 -4.87
CA ILE A 91 -2.27 2.41 -5.60
C ILE A 91 -1.99 3.53 -6.59
N ASP A 92 -2.24 3.24 -7.86
CA ASP A 92 -1.92 4.10 -8.98
C ASP A 92 -3.19 4.74 -9.55
N PRO A 93 -3.67 5.86 -9.00
CA PRO A 93 -4.75 6.60 -9.63
C PRO A 93 -4.31 7.07 -11.02
N TYR A 94 -5.11 6.78 -12.02
CA TYR A 94 -4.93 7.33 -13.36
C TYR A 94 -5.77 8.60 -13.47
N GLY A 95 -5.13 9.75 -13.62
CA GLY A 95 -5.78 11.05 -13.79
C GLY A 95 -5.06 11.89 -14.84
N THR A 96 -5.62 13.06 -15.18
CA THR A 96 -5.01 14.01 -16.13
C THR A 96 -3.55 14.33 -15.80
N HIS A 97 -3.20 14.37 -14.50
CA HIS A 97 -1.84 14.59 -14.00
C HIS A 97 -0.79 13.53 -14.40
N LYS A 98 -1.17 12.30 -14.81
CA LYS A 98 -0.21 11.33 -15.35
C LYS A 98 0.22 11.65 -16.79
N ARG A 99 -0.57 12.45 -17.53
CA ARG A 99 -0.12 13.00 -18.83
C ARG A 99 0.96 14.08 -18.67
N ASP A 100 0.97 14.75 -17.52
CA ASP A 100 1.89 15.85 -17.19
C ASP A 100 2.97 15.43 -16.18
N ILE A 101 3.26 14.13 -16.05
CA ILE A 101 4.39 13.72 -15.20
C ILE A 101 5.68 14.21 -15.85
N ASP A 102 6.37 15.14 -15.18
CA ASP A 102 7.67 15.60 -15.65
C ASP A 102 8.66 14.42 -15.68
N ARG A 103 9.60 14.46 -16.64
CA ARG A 103 10.66 13.47 -16.85
C ARG A 103 11.43 13.18 -15.56
N TRP A 104 11.65 14.21 -14.74
CA TRP A 104 12.33 14.04 -13.45
C TRP A 104 11.54 13.13 -12.50
N LYS A 105 10.23 13.38 -12.36
CA LYS A 105 9.36 12.56 -11.51
C LYS A 105 9.17 11.14 -12.04
N TYR A 106 9.16 10.97 -13.36
CA TYR A 106 9.18 9.64 -13.98
C TYR A 106 10.44 8.86 -13.60
N ASN A 107 11.63 9.47 -13.77
CA ASN A 107 12.89 8.84 -13.41
C ASN A 107 13.00 8.57 -11.90
N ASP A 108 12.55 9.49 -11.04
CA ASP A 108 12.54 9.29 -9.58
C ASP A 108 11.65 8.10 -9.18
N ASN A 109 10.50 7.90 -9.84
CA ASN A 109 9.66 6.72 -9.60
C ASN A 109 10.33 5.40 -10.01
N LEU A 110 11.10 5.40 -11.11
CA LEU A 110 11.87 4.22 -11.52
C LEU A 110 12.96 3.89 -10.49
N ILE A 111 13.75 4.89 -10.09
CA ILE A 111 14.80 4.70 -9.08
C ILE A 111 14.21 4.26 -7.74
N ARG A 112 13.05 4.80 -7.34
CA ARG A 112 12.33 4.35 -6.13
C ARG A 112 11.96 2.87 -6.22
N HIS A 113 11.46 2.42 -7.36
CA HIS A 113 11.12 1.02 -7.57
C HIS A 113 12.36 0.14 -7.38
N ASP A 114 13.45 0.48 -8.05
CA ASP A 114 14.68 -0.29 -7.99
C ASP A 114 15.28 -0.33 -6.57
N HIS A 115 15.25 0.80 -5.86
CA HIS A 115 15.70 0.85 -4.46
C HIS A 115 14.89 -0.07 -3.54
N LEU A 116 13.57 -0.14 -3.70
CA LEU A 116 12.74 -1.06 -2.93
C LEU A 116 13.07 -2.51 -3.25
N VAL A 117 13.27 -2.84 -4.53
CA VAL A 117 13.68 -4.20 -4.94
C VAL A 117 15.03 -4.59 -4.35
N LEU A 118 16.00 -3.67 -4.33
CA LEU A 118 17.32 -3.88 -3.74
C LEU A 118 17.28 -4.02 -2.20
N ASP A 119 16.27 -3.44 -1.54
CA ASP A 119 15.99 -3.58 -0.11
C ASP A 119 15.05 -4.77 0.20
N ASP A 120 15.03 -5.76 -0.70
CA ASP A 120 14.26 -7.02 -0.60
C ASP A 120 12.72 -6.87 -0.54
N TRP A 121 12.18 -5.71 -0.90
CA TRP A 121 10.74 -5.54 -1.00
C TRP A 121 10.17 -6.28 -2.21
N ARG A 122 9.03 -6.94 -2.02
CA ARG A 122 8.16 -7.39 -3.10
C ARG A 122 7.15 -6.29 -3.41
N ILE A 123 6.99 -5.92 -4.68
CA ILE A 123 6.17 -4.78 -5.06
C ILE A 123 4.92 -5.26 -5.81
N LEU A 124 3.75 -4.85 -5.35
CA LEU A 124 2.47 -4.98 -6.05
C LEU A 124 1.91 -3.58 -6.33
N ARG A 125 1.41 -3.37 -7.54
CA ARG A 125 0.82 -2.09 -7.94
C ARG A 125 -0.54 -2.33 -8.55
N PHE A 126 -1.53 -1.55 -8.11
CA PHE A 126 -2.90 -1.63 -8.61
C PHE A 126 -3.34 -0.28 -9.14
N SER A 127 -3.88 -0.23 -10.36
CA SER A 127 -4.52 0.99 -10.83
C SER A 127 -5.87 1.18 -10.11
N LEU A 128 -6.24 2.43 -9.84
CA LEU A 128 -7.57 2.74 -9.28
C LEU A 128 -8.69 2.20 -10.18
N ASP A 129 -8.51 2.31 -11.49
CA ASP A 129 -9.44 1.76 -12.49
C ASP A 129 -9.66 0.25 -12.34
N HIS A 130 -8.59 -0.53 -12.11
CA HIS A 130 -8.72 -1.98 -11.88
C HIS A 130 -9.38 -2.29 -10.54
N ILE A 131 -9.10 -1.52 -9.50
CA ILE A 131 -9.77 -1.68 -8.19
C ILE A 131 -11.28 -1.45 -8.32
N GLN A 132 -11.68 -0.44 -9.08
CA GLN A 132 -13.09 -0.10 -9.25
C GLN A 132 -13.82 -1.04 -10.20
N ARG A 133 -13.21 -1.39 -11.34
CA ARG A 133 -13.85 -2.19 -12.41
C ARG A 133 -13.67 -3.70 -12.26
N HIS A 134 -12.56 -4.14 -11.69
CA HIS A 134 -12.18 -5.56 -11.61
C HIS A 134 -11.71 -5.98 -10.21
N PRO A 135 -12.46 -5.67 -9.12
CA PRO A 135 -11.99 -5.91 -7.75
C PRO A 135 -11.66 -7.38 -7.45
N ARG A 136 -12.45 -8.33 -7.99
CA ARG A 136 -12.19 -9.77 -7.79
C ARG A 136 -10.84 -10.22 -8.36
N LEU A 137 -10.44 -9.68 -9.51
CA LEU A 137 -9.13 -9.98 -10.08
C LEU A 137 -8.01 -9.44 -9.19
N CYS A 138 -8.14 -8.21 -8.71
CA CYS A 138 -7.17 -7.61 -7.79
C CYS A 138 -7.05 -8.41 -6.47
N GLN A 139 -8.18 -8.88 -5.92
CA GLN A 139 -8.20 -9.75 -4.73
C GLN A 139 -7.43 -11.05 -4.98
N GLN A 140 -7.71 -11.73 -6.10
CA GLN A 140 -7.04 -12.98 -6.46
C GLN A 140 -5.54 -12.79 -6.65
N LEU A 141 -5.11 -11.73 -7.36
CA LEU A 141 -3.70 -11.43 -7.56
C LEU A 141 -2.98 -11.16 -6.23
N LEU A 142 -3.61 -10.39 -5.34
CA LEU A 142 -3.07 -10.09 -4.02
C LEU A 142 -2.90 -11.37 -3.18
N GLN A 143 -3.93 -12.22 -3.11
CA GLN A 143 -3.89 -13.48 -2.37
C GLN A 143 -2.84 -14.45 -2.96
N GLN A 144 -2.77 -14.57 -4.29
CA GLN A 144 -1.77 -15.41 -4.96
C GLN A 144 -0.34 -14.93 -4.69
N ALA A 145 -0.10 -13.63 -4.73
CA ALA A 145 1.22 -13.06 -4.47
C ALA A 145 1.66 -13.31 -3.03
N ILE A 146 0.78 -13.03 -2.05
CA ILE A 146 1.06 -13.28 -0.63
C ILE A 146 1.29 -14.77 -0.37
N GLY A 147 0.46 -15.65 -0.93
CA GLY A 147 0.65 -17.11 -0.80
C GLY A 147 1.98 -17.58 -1.41
N LYS A 148 2.31 -17.11 -2.62
CA LYS A 148 3.55 -17.47 -3.32
C LYS A 148 4.80 -17.03 -2.55
N TRP A 149 4.81 -15.80 -2.04
CA TRP A 149 5.99 -15.25 -1.34
C TRP A 149 6.08 -15.70 0.11
N GLY A 150 4.95 -15.90 0.79
CA GLY A 150 4.92 -16.39 2.18
C GLY A 150 5.37 -17.86 2.32
N MET A 151 5.29 -18.65 1.24
CA MET A 151 5.80 -20.04 1.21
C MET A 151 7.27 -20.16 0.79
N ALA A 152 7.91 -19.08 0.34
CA ALA A 152 9.30 -19.15 -0.13
C ALA A 152 10.27 -19.13 1.06
N PRO A 153 11.24 -20.07 1.16
CA PRO A 153 12.31 -19.95 2.14
C PRO A 153 13.12 -18.68 1.85
N SER A 154 13.48 -17.92 2.90
CA SER A 154 14.42 -16.80 2.79
C SER A 154 15.71 -17.34 2.17
N THR A 155 15.93 -17.04 0.90
CA THR A 155 17.15 -17.45 0.21
C THR A 155 18.15 -16.34 0.45
N PRO A 156 19.21 -16.54 1.25
CA PRO A 156 20.27 -15.56 1.35
C PRO A 156 20.97 -15.52 -0.01
N LEU A 157 21.14 -14.33 -0.58
CA LEU A 157 22.07 -14.15 -1.68
C LEU A 157 23.47 -14.49 -1.15
N ARG A 158 24.09 -15.52 -1.74
CA ARG A 158 25.50 -15.85 -1.53
C ARG A 158 26.38 -14.96 -2.38
#